data_AF-A0A5C2HP42-F1
#
_entry.id   AF-A0A5C2HP42-F1
#
_cell.length_a   1.000
_cell.length_b   1.000
_cell.length_c   1.000
_cell.angle_alpha   90.00
_cell.angle_beta   90.00
_cell.angle_gamma   90.00
#
_symmetry.space_group_name_H-M   'P 1'
#
loop_
_entity.id
_entity.type
_entity.pdbx_description
1 polymer ?
#
loop_
_entity_poly.entity_id
_entity_poly.type
_entity_poly.pdbx_seq_one_letter_code
_entity_poly.pdbx_strand_id
1 'polypeptide(L)'
;MSSSVTAIFGSRIAFALLCGSLVFLGTTVASERYYGPVGEGERLDQIARQLRGESPWHWQRWMVALYYLNRQAFTNDNIWQLKPGSRLQIPSQQQVAQIDLIAAVTLANRHRRALEQLEGWDDHWLLTQARLERLRQQQLQQQSLTLELQQELQRLESELFSLAKRVVEAKSQPKIVPPEPQPEPDALLLRQRWWAR
;
A
#
# COMPACT_ATOMS: atom_id res chain seq x y z
N MET A 1 43.57 -65.00 -26.86
CA MET A 1 42.10 -64.86 -26.81
C MET A 1 41.85 -63.38 -26.58
N SER A 2 41.83 -62.60 -27.66
CA SER A 2 40.61 -62.09 -28.32
C SER A 2 39.89 -61.06 -27.44
N SER A 3 39.54 -59.83 -27.83
CA SER A 3 39.74 -59.01 -29.02
C SER A 3 39.37 -57.57 -28.62
N SER A 4 39.96 -56.57 -29.27
CA SER A 4 39.46 -55.19 -29.31
C SER A 4 38.05 -55.11 -29.89
N VAL A 5 37.21 -54.16 -29.46
CA VAL A 5 36.12 -53.61 -30.30
C VAL A 5 35.94 -52.12 -30.05
N THR A 6 36.45 -51.34 -31.00
CA THR A 6 35.99 -50.00 -31.38
C THR A 6 34.64 -50.14 -32.10
N ALA A 7 33.66 -49.28 -31.80
CA ALA A 7 32.45 -49.16 -32.61
C ALA A 7 32.25 -47.70 -33.05
N ILE A 8 32.59 -47.48 -34.32
CA ILE A 8 32.19 -46.36 -35.18
C ILE A 8 30.99 -46.84 -35.99
N PHE A 9 29.88 -46.10 -36.00
CA PHE A 9 28.83 -46.09 -37.02
C PHE A 9 28.03 -44.79 -36.83
N GLY A 10 27.64 -43.99 -37.81
CA GLY A 10 27.67 -44.16 -39.26
C GLY A 10 26.61 -43.22 -39.87
N SER A 11 27.08 -42.16 -40.51
CA SER A 11 26.43 -41.20 -41.41
C SER A 11 25.42 -41.77 -42.43
N ARG A 12 24.35 -41.01 -42.75
CA ARG A 12 23.68 -40.85 -44.09
C ARG A 12 22.85 -39.54 -44.05
N ILE A 13 23.21 -38.38 -44.62
CA ILE A 13 23.29 -37.88 -46.02
C ILE A 13 21.95 -37.74 -46.78
N ALA A 14 21.63 -36.45 -47.06
CA ALA A 14 21.01 -35.80 -48.23
C ALA A 14 19.50 -35.84 -48.50
N PHE A 15 18.91 -34.63 -48.61
CA PHE A 15 17.95 -34.28 -49.67
C PHE A 15 18.13 -32.82 -50.15
N ALA A 16 18.59 -32.72 -51.40
CA ALA A 16 18.29 -31.75 -52.46
C ALA A 16 18.29 -30.21 -52.23
N LEU A 17 19.21 -29.56 -52.96
CA LEU A 17 19.13 -28.24 -53.62
C LEU A 17 17.76 -28.05 -54.34
N LEU A 18 17.20 -26.86 -54.61
CA LEU A 18 17.77 -25.62 -55.19
C LEU A 18 16.63 -24.58 -55.26
N CYS A 19 16.92 -23.29 -54.97
CA CYS A 19 16.24 -22.04 -55.38
C CYS A 19 16.57 -20.99 -54.29
N GLY A 20 17.51 -20.06 -54.46
CA GLY A 20 17.56 -19.10 -55.54
C GLY A 20 16.84 -17.81 -55.12
N SER A 21 17.38 -17.09 -54.14
CA SER A 21 17.22 -15.63 -53.96
C SER A 21 18.16 -15.14 -52.87
N LEU A 22 19.23 -14.46 -53.29
CA LEU A 22 19.96 -13.50 -52.46
C LEU A 22 18.98 -12.37 -52.08
N VAL A 23 18.61 -12.22 -50.81
CA VAL A 23 18.03 -10.97 -50.30
C VAL A 23 18.51 -10.72 -48.87
N PHE A 24 19.43 -9.76 -48.75
CA PHE A 24 19.77 -8.97 -47.56
C PHE A 24 19.97 -9.72 -46.23
N LEU A 25 21.23 -10.11 -45.95
CA LEU A 25 21.74 -9.90 -44.59
C LEU A 25 21.84 -8.39 -44.37
N GLY A 26 20.73 -7.77 -43.98
CA GLY A 26 20.79 -6.52 -43.26
C GLY A 26 21.43 -6.81 -41.90
N THR A 27 22.76 -6.76 -41.83
CA THR A 27 23.44 -6.42 -40.58
C THR A 27 22.95 -5.03 -40.21
N THR A 28 21.82 -4.97 -39.51
CA THR A 28 21.47 -3.77 -38.77
C THR A 28 22.53 -3.69 -37.68
N VAL A 29 23.60 -2.95 -37.99
CA VAL A 29 24.50 -2.45 -36.96
C VAL A 29 23.59 -1.63 -36.05
N ALA A 30 23.17 -2.22 -34.93
CA ALA A 30 22.43 -1.50 -33.92
C ALA A 30 23.30 -0.30 -33.56
N SER A 31 22.86 0.90 -33.94
CA SER A 31 23.56 2.11 -33.52
C SER A 31 23.45 2.15 -32.00
N GLU A 32 24.55 1.86 -31.31
CA GLU A 32 24.61 1.98 -29.87
C GLU A 32 24.37 3.44 -29.51
N ARG A 33 23.18 3.72 -28.99
CA ARG A 33 22.85 5.04 -28.48
C ARG A 33 23.30 5.10 -27.03
N TYR A 34 23.87 6.24 -26.65
CA TYR A 34 24.33 6.49 -25.30
C TYR A 34 23.51 7.63 -24.69
N TYR A 35 23.19 7.51 -23.41
CA TYR A 35 22.65 8.56 -22.56
C TYR A 35 23.76 9.20 -21.73
N GLY A 36 23.69 10.50 -21.52
CA GLY A 36 24.57 11.22 -20.60
C GLY A 36 25.60 12.15 -21.27
N PRO A 37 26.52 12.72 -20.47
CA PRO A 37 26.87 12.32 -19.10
C PRO A 37 25.71 12.49 -18.09
N VAL A 38 25.60 11.54 -17.16
CA VAL A 38 24.59 11.57 -16.09
C VAL A 38 24.82 12.78 -15.18
N GLY A 39 23.77 13.55 -14.92
CA GLY A 39 23.84 14.72 -14.04
C GLY A 39 24.00 14.37 -12.57
N GLU A 40 24.40 15.35 -11.76
CA GLU A 40 24.37 15.20 -10.29
C GLU A 40 22.94 15.00 -9.79
N GLY A 41 22.73 14.03 -8.89
CA GLY A 41 21.41 13.71 -8.33
C GLY A 41 20.43 13.03 -9.29
N GLU A 42 20.81 12.83 -10.55
CA GLU A 42 20.01 12.10 -11.52
C GLU A 42 19.95 10.60 -11.17
N ARG A 43 18.76 10.00 -11.30
CA ARG A 43 18.54 8.60 -10.90
C ARG A 43 18.14 7.72 -12.07
N LEU A 44 18.56 6.45 -12.00
CA LEU A 44 18.30 5.47 -13.03
C LEU A 44 16.80 5.25 -13.30
N ASP A 45 15.93 5.37 -12.29
CA ASP A 45 14.48 5.22 -12.47
C ASP A 45 13.86 6.38 -13.25
N GLN A 46 14.40 7.60 -13.11
CA GLN A 46 13.98 8.76 -13.90
C GLN A 46 14.43 8.60 -15.35
N ILE A 47 15.70 8.26 -15.57
CA ILE A 47 16.27 7.99 -16.89
C ILE A 47 15.49 6.86 -17.59
N ALA A 48 15.19 5.76 -16.89
CA ALA A 48 14.45 4.65 -17.47
C ALA A 48 13.03 5.04 -17.92
N ARG A 49 12.31 5.86 -17.14
CA ARG A 49 10.99 6.38 -17.51
C ARG A 49 11.07 7.29 -18.74
N GLN A 50 12.11 8.12 -18.83
CA GLN A 50 12.34 9.00 -19.97
C GLN A 50 12.67 8.19 -21.23
N LEU A 51 13.63 7.27 -21.15
CA LEU A 51 14.10 6.48 -22.29
C LEU A 51 13.05 5.48 -22.80
N ARG A 52 12.14 5.03 -21.94
CA ARG A 52 11.02 4.17 -22.35
C ARG A 52 10.19 4.83 -23.45
N GLY A 53 9.88 6.13 -23.31
CA GLY A 53 8.91 6.82 -24.17
C GLY A 53 7.59 6.05 -24.27
N GLU A 54 7.18 5.77 -25.51
CA GLU A 54 5.97 5.02 -25.88
C GLU A 54 6.15 3.48 -25.90
N SER A 55 7.29 2.97 -25.42
CA SER A 55 7.52 1.51 -25.35
C SER A 55 6.41 0.82 -24.54
N PRO A 56 5.92 -0.36 -24.99
CA PRO A 56 4.92 -1.14 -24.25
C PRO A 56 5.47 -1.76 -22.96
N TRP A 57 6.79 -1.73 -22.75
CA TRP A 57 7.44 -2.36 -21.60
C TRP A 57 7.49 -1.45 -20.38
N HIS A 58 7.21 -2.00 -19.21
CA HIS A 58 7.23 -1.28 -17.95
C HIS A 58 8.63 -0.73 -17.61
N TRP A 59 8.71 0.47 -17.00
CA TRP A 59 9.98 1.18 -16.79
C TRP A 59 10.99 0.44 -15.90
N GLN A 60 10.56 -0.45 -15.00
CA GLN A 60 11.45 -1.32 -14.23
C GLN A 60 12.25 -2.27 -15.12
N ARG A 61 11.66 -2.76 -16.22
CA ARG A 61 12.41 -3.59 -17.19
C ARG A 61 13.50 -2.75 -17.85
N TRP A 62 13.16 -1.54 -18.27
CA TRP A 62 14.12 -0.57 -18.81
C TRP A 62 15.24 -0.25 -17.82
N MET A 63 14.88 0.02 -16.56
CA MET A 63 15.82 0.30 -15.48
C MET A 63 16.81 -0.85 -15.28
N VAL A 64 16.33 -2.09 -15.25
CA VAL A 64 17.18 -3.28 -15.08
C VAL A 64 18.01 -3.57 -16.33
N ALA A 65 17.48 -3.33 -17.53
CA ALA A 65 18.26 -3.44 -18.77
C ALA A 65 19.43 -2.45 -18.78
N LEU A 66 19.16 -1.19 -18.45
CA LEU A 66 20.19 -0.16 -18.32
C LEU A 66 21.25 -0.56 -17.28
N TYR A 67 20.83 -1.12 -16.15
CA TYR A 67 21.74 -1.60 -15.12
C TYR A 67 22.67 -2.71 -15.62
N TYR A 68 22.11 -3.73 -16.30
CA TYR A 68 22.91 -4.85 -16.80
C TYR A 68 23.89 -4.44 -17.88
N LEU A 69 23.53 -3.51 -18.77
CA LEU A 69 24.44 -3.00 -19.79
C LEU A 69 25.52 -2.07 -19.24
N ASN A 70 25.31 -1.48 -18.05
CA ASN A 70 26.15 -0.39 -17.55
C ASN A 70 26.65 -0.61 -16.11
N ARG A 71 27.00 -1.85 -15.72
CA ARG A 71 27.40 -2.17 -14.34
C ARG A 71 28.52 -1.28 -13.80
N GLN A 72 29.45 -0.87 -14.65
CA GLN A 72 30.55 0.06 -14.33
C GLN A 72 30.07 1.46 -13.89
N ALA A 73 28.89 1.90 -14.32
CA ALA A 73 28.30 3.19 -13.98
C ALA A 73 27.70 3.24 -12.57
N PHE A 74 27.70 2.12 -11.84
CA PHE A 74 27.13 2.02 -10.50
C PHE A 74 28.20 1.78 -9.44
N THR A 75 27.96 2.31 -8.25
CA THR A 75 28.79 2.06 -7.06
C THR A 75 28.19 0.93 -6.23
N ASN A 76 29.05 0.18 -5.52
CA ASN A 76 28.64 -0.93 -4.65
C ASN A 76 27.75 -1.98 -5.32
N ASP A 77 27.86 -2.12 -6.64
CA ASP A 77 27.02 -3.00 -7.42
C ASP A 77 25.51 -2.79 -7.14
N ASN A 78 25.10 -1.52 -6.97
CA ASN A 78 23.74 -1.17 -6.59
C ASN A 78 23.05 -0.33 -7.66
N ILE A 79 21.91 -0.83 -8.16
CA ILE A 79 21.10 -0.17 -9.20
C ILE A 79 20.64 1.24 -8.83
N TRP A 80 20.64 1.58 -7.54
CA TRP A 80 20.25 2.89 -7.02
C TRP A 80 21.43 3.85 -6.80
N GLN A 81 22.67 3.39 -6.95
CA GLN A 81 23.88 4.18 -6.74
C GLN A 81 24.56 4.51 -8.07
N LEU A 82 23.87 5.29 -8.90
CA LEU A 82 24.37 5.74 -10.20
C LEU A 82 25.44 6.82 -10.02
N LYS A 83 26.60 6.68 -10.67
CA LYS A 83 27.70 7.65 -10.61
C LYS A 83 27.44 8.83 -11.55
N PRO A 84 27.47 10.09 -11.06
CA PRO A 84 27.47 11.27 -11.92
C PRO A 84 28.62 11.22 -12.95
N GLY A 85 28.41 11.81 -14.12
CA GLY A 85 29.37 11.81 -15.22
C GLY A 85 29.40 10.53 -16.06
N SER A 86 28.73 9.47 -15.63
CA SER A 86 28.67 8.20 -16.39
C SER A 86 27.95 8.37 -17.72
N ARG A 87 28.35 7.61 -18.74
CA ARG A 87 27.58 7.44 -19.99
C ARG A 87 26.93 6.07 -19.99
N LEU A 88 25.63 6.01 -20.28
CA LEU A 88 24.86 4.78 -20.24
C LEU A 88 24.54 4.31 -21.66
N GLN A 89 24.96 3.11 -22.02
CA GLN A 89 24.48 2.43 -23.20
C GLN A 89 22.97 2.17 -23.06
N ILE A 90 22.21 2.61 -24.06
CA ILE A 90 20.75 2.50 -24.10
C ILE A 90 20.38 1.10 -24.63
N PRO A 91 19.58 0.32 -23.90
CA PRO A 91 19.15 -1.00 -24.35
C PRO A 91 18.23 -0.90 -25.56
N SER A 92 18.28 -1.91 -26.43
CA SER A 92 17.27 -2.10 -27.47
C SER A 92 15.95 -2.58 -26.87
N GLN A 93 14.86 -2.38 -27.61
CA GLN A 93 13.54 -2.91 -27.21
C GLN A 93 13.56 -4.43 -27.00
N GLN A 94 14.35 -5.17 -27.79
CA GLN A 94 14.50 -6.62 -27.65
C GLN A 94 15.20 -7.01 -26.34
N GLN A 95 16.26 -6.27 -25.96
CA GLN A 95 16.94 -6.49 -24.68
C GLN A 95 16.02 -6.21 -23.49
N VAL A 96 15.18 -5.18 -23.58
CA VAL A 96 14.17 -4.90 -22.54
C VAL A 96 13.08 -5.98 -22.50
N ALA A 97 12.64 -6.48 -23.65
CA ALA A 97 11.61 -7.50 -23.75
C ALA A 97 12.01 -8.83 -23.08
N GLN A 98 13.32 -9.15 -23.09
CA GLN A 98 13.88 -10.35 -22.46
C GLN A 98 13.84 -10.31 -20.92
N ILE A 99 13.62 -9.14 -20.32
CA ILE A 99 13.57 -9.00 -18.87
C ILE A 99 12.15 -9.25 -18.37
N ASP A 100 12.00 -10.24 -17.49
CA ASP A 100 10.74 -10.45 -16.78
C ASP A 100 10.43 -9.30 -15.79
N LEU A 101 9.15 -8.91 -15.71
CA LEU A 101 8.74 -7.78 -14.87
C LEU A 101 8.88 -8.10 -13.38
N ILE A 102 8.47 -9.29 -12.96
CA ILE A 102 8.50 -9.69 -11.56
C ILE A 102 9.95 -9.83 -11.09
N ALA A 103 10.81 -10.40 -11.93
CA ALA A 103 12.25 -10.45 -11.69
C ALA A 103 12.85 -9.04 -11.57
N ALA A 104 12.47 -8.11 -12.46
CA ALA A 104 12.96 -6.72 -12.40
C ALA A 104 12.55 -5.99 -11.12
N VAL A 105 11.28 -6.12 -10.70
CA VAL A 105 10.78 -5.55 -9.44
C VAL A 105 11.49 -6.17 -8.24
N THR A 106 11.65 -7.49 -8.24
CA THR A 106 12.32 -8.23 -7.16
C THR A 106 13.79 -7.80 -7.03
N LEU A 107 14.49 -7.66 -8.14
CA LEU A 107 15.87 -7.16 -8.18
C LEU A 107 15.94 -5.75 -7.61
N ALA A 108 15.12 -4.82 -8.12
CA ALA A 108 15.13 -3.43 -7.68
C ALA A 108 14.88 -3.31 -6.16
N ASN A 109 13.94 -4.08 -5.63
CA ASN A 109 13.64 -4.12 -4.19
C ASN A 109 14.80 -4.71 -3.37
N ARG A 110 15.47 -5.75 -3.86
CA ARG A 110 16.65 -6.33 -3.20
C ARG A 110 17.78 -5.30 -3.10
N HIS A 111 18.06 -4.59 -4.19
CA HIS A 111 19.08 -3.55 -4.20
C HIS A 111 18.68 -2.34 -3.33
N ARG A 112 17.38 -2.02 -3.22
CA ARG A 112 16.87 -0.97 -2.33
C ARG A 112 17.18 -1.30 -0.86
N ARG A 113 16.88 -2.52 -0.44
CA ARG A 113 17.19 -2.98 0.93
C ARG A 113 18.70 -2.98 1.20
N ALA A 114 19.50 -3.40 0.23
CA ALA A 114 20.96 -3.36 0.37
C ALA A 114 21.47 -1.91 0.50
N LEU A 115 20.85 -0.95 -0.21
CA LEU A 115 21.17 0.47 -0.05
C LEU A 115 20.85 0.95 1.37
N GLU A 116 19.65 0.66 1.86
CA GLU A 116 19.20 1.03 3.22
C GLU A 116 20.12 0.48 4.31
N GLN A 117 20.67 -0.74 4.12
CA GLN A 117 21.64 -1.33 5.04
C GLN A 117 23.00 -0.62 5.02
N LEU A 118 23.43 -0.11 3.88
CA LEU A 118 24.69 0.63 3.72
C LEU A 118 24.58 2.08 4.20
N GLU A 119 23.47 2.76 3.88
CA GLU A 119 23.20 4.17 4.24
C GLU A 119 22.74 4.34 5.70
N GLY A 120 22.56 3.25 6.43
CA GLY A 120 22.07 3.21 7.80
C GLY A 120 22.95 3.89 8.87
N TRP A 121 23.95 4.69 8.48
CA TRP A 121 24.86 5.37 9.40
C TRP A 121 24.86 6.91 9.36
N ASP A 122 24.26 7.61 8.37
CA ASP A 122 24.49 9.08 8.28
C ASP A 122 23.31 10.08 8.32
N ASP A 123 22.03 9.82 7.94
CA ASP A 123 20.98 10.88 8.07
C ASP A 123 19.49 10.44 8.15
N HIS A 124 19.14 9.22 7.74
CA HIS A 124 17.75 8.75 7.62
C HIS A 124 17.01 8.55 8.97
N TRP A 125 17.74 8.53 10.09
CA TRP A 125 17.23 8.28 11.44
C TRP A 125 16.22 9.35 11.91
N LEU A 126 16.43 10.64 11.60
CA LEU A 126 15.58 11.73 12.12
C LEU A 126 14.22 11.83 11.44
N LEU A 127 14.14 11.60 10.12
CA LEU A 127 12.86 11.57 9.38
C LEU A 127 12.02 10.34 9.74
N THR A 128 12.68 9.23 10.08
CA THR A 128 12.01 8.00 10.52
C THR A 128 11.40 8.17 11.92
N GLN A 129 12.14 8.77 12.87
CA GLN A 129 11.60 9.10 14.19
C GLN A 129 10.43 10.09 14.12
N ALA A 130 10.57 11.17 13.36
CA ALA A 130 9.50 12.16 13.22
C ALA A 130 8.23 11.59 12.56
N ARG A 131 8.36 10.57 11.69
CA ARG A 131 7.21 9.86 11.11
C ARG A 131 6.57 8.92 12.13
N LEU A 132 7.35 8.18 12.91
CA LEU A 132 6.85 7.31 13.98
C LEU A 132 6.16 8.09 15.10
N GLU A 133 6.71 9.23 15.49
CA GLU A 133 6.09 10.13 16.46
C GLU A 133 4.76 10.68 15.97
N ARG A 134 4.67 11.09 14.69
CA ARG A 134 3.40 11.51 14.09
C ARG A 134 2.35 10.40 14.12
N LEU A 135 2.74 9.16 13.82
CA LEU A 135 1.83 8.01 13.92
C LEU A 135 1.39 7.77 15.37
N ARG A 136 2.31 7.87 16.33
CA ARG A 136 2.02 7.75 17.76
C ARG A 136 1.04 8.84 18.23
N GLN A 137 1.23 10.08 17.79
CA GLN A 137 0.33 11.20 18.10
C GLN A 137 -1.06 10.98 17.51
N GLN A 138 -1.14 10.53 16.26
CA GLN A 138 -2.43 10.17 15.64
C GLN A 138 -3.15 9.06 16.43
N GLN A 139 -2.42 8.05 16.88
CA GLN A 139 -3.00 6.97 17.67
C GLN A 139 -3.49 7.45 19.04
N LEU A 140 -2.73 8.32 19.71
CA LEU A 140 -3.16 8.94 20.97
C LEU A 140 -4.42 9.81 20.77
N GLN A 141 -4.49 10.55 19.66
CA GLN A 141 -5.68 11.32 19.31
C GLN A 141 -6.89 10.42 19.05
N GLN A 142 -6.69 9.29 18.37
CA GLN A 142 -7.78 8.31 18.21
C GLN A 142 -8.23 7.77 19.56
N GLN A 143 -7.29 7.46 20.47
CA GLN A 143 -7.61 7.00 21.82
C GLN A 143 -8.39 8.06 22.62
N SER A 144 -8.01 9.34 22.56
CA SER A 144 -8.73 10.39 23.27
C SER A 144 -10.16 10.55 22.75
N LEU A 145 -10.35 10.51 21.42
CA LEU A 145 -11.67 10.56 20.82
C LEU A 145 -12.53 9.36 21.24
N THR A 146 -11.96 8.16 21.30
CA THR A 146 -12.71 6.99 21.76
C THR A 146 -13.16 7.11 23.21
N LEU A 147 -12.32 7.67 24.08
CA LEU A 147 -12.66 7.90 25.48
C LEU A 147 -13.73 8.98 25.63
N GLU A 148 -13.62 10.07 24.86
CA GLU A 148 -14.60 11.15 24.84
C GLU A 148 -15.98 10.63 24.40
N LEU A 149 -16.04 9.88 23.30
CA LEU A 149 -17.27 9.22 22.85
C LEU A 149 -17.85 8.29 23.92
N GLN A 150 -17.00 7.55 24.62
CA GLN A 150 -17.45 6.64 25.68
C GLN A 150 -18.06 7.40 26.87
N GLN A 151 -17.49 8.56 27.23
CA GLN A 151 -18.04 9.43 28.27
C GLN A 151 -19.38 10.05 27.86
N GLU A 152 -19.51 10.48 26.60
CA GLU A 152 -20.78 10.99 26.08
C GLU A 152 -21.87 9.92 26.11
N LEU A 153 -21.53 8.68 25.73
CA LEU A 153 -22.48 7.56 25.83
C LEU A 153 -22.94 7.33 27.27
N GLN A 154 -22.02 7.30 28.24
CA GLN A 154 -22.37 7.16 29.65
C GLN A 154 -23.26 8.30 30.15
N ARG A 155 -22.98 9.53 29.70
CA ARG A 155 -23.80 10.69 30.03
C ARG A 155 -25.22 10.51 29.50
N LEU A 156 -25.37 10.17 28.22
CA LEU A 156 -26.67 9.96 27.60
C LEU A 156 -27.44 8.81 28.27
N GLU A 157 -26.75 7.71 28.62
CA GLU A 157 -27.34 6.62 29.39
C GLU A 157 -27.90 7.10 30.75
N SER A 158 -27.14 7.92 31.48
CA SER A 158 -27.58 8.49 32.75
C SER A 158 -28.78 9.44 32.59
N GLU A 159 -28.80 10.23 31.51
CA GLU A 159 -29.92 11.11 31.18
C GLU A 159 -31.18 10.29 30.86
N LEU A 160 -31.06 9.25 30.02
CA LEU A 160 -32.15 8.33 29.73
C LEU A 160 -32.69 7.65 30.99
N PHE A 161 -31.81 7.21 31.88
CA PHE A 161 -32.21 6.61 33.16
C PHE A 161 -32.99 7.60 34.04
N SER A 162 -32.52 8.85 34.14
CA SER A 162 -33.21 9.90 34.90
C SER A 162 -34.60 10.21 34.33
N LEU A 163 -34.73 10.25 33.01
CA LEU A 163 -36.01 10.48 32.32
C LEU A 163 -36.96 9.31 32.53
N ALA A 164 -36.47 8.07 32.42
CA ALA A 164 -37.27 6.88 32.68
C ALA A 164 -37.83 6.89 34.11
N LYS A 165 -37.01 7.24 35.10
CA LYS A 165 -37.44 7.39 36.50
C LYS A 165 -38.54 8.44 36.64
N ARG A 166 -38.37 9.61 36.03
CA ARG A 166 -39.39 10.69 36.05
C ARG A 166 -40.71 10.26 35.43
N VAL A 167 -40.67 9.50 34.34
CA VAL A 167 -41.89 8.97 33.69
C VAL A 167 -42.61 7.98 34.61
N VAL A 168 -41.87 7.11 35.31
CA VAL A 168 -42.44 6.18 36.29
C VAL A 168 -43.08 6.97 37.45
N GLU A 169 -42.35 7.92 38.05
CA GLU A 169 -42.86 8.76 39.13
C GLU A 169 -44.12 9.55 38.71
N ALA A 170 -44.12 10.13 37.51
CA ALA A 170 -45.29 10.84 36.97
C ALA A 170 -46.50 9.92 36.75
N LYS A 171 -46.29 8.67 36.35
CA LYS A 171 -47.36 7.66 36.22
C LYS A 171 -47.85 7.14 37.58
N SER A 172 -47.00 7.15 38.60
CA SER A 172 -47.32 6.72 39.96
C SER A 172 -47.96 7.83 40.81
N GLN A 173 -48.09 9.06 40.29
CA GLN A 173 -48.83 10.10 40.99
C GLN A 173 -50.31 9.70 41.11
N PRO A 174 -50.90 9.73 42.32
CA PRO A 174 -52.30 9.40 42.49
C PRO A 174 -53.14 10.38 41.68
N LYS A 175 -54.05 9.86 40.86
CA LYS A 175 -55.09 10.66 40.22
C LYS A 175 -55.81 11.39 41.36
N ILE A 176 -55.69 12.72 41.41
CA ILE A 176 -56.38 13.52 42.43
C ILE A 176 -57.86 13.25 42.24
N VAL A 177 -58.42 12.36 43.06
CA VAL A 177 -59.85 12.22 43.20
C VAL A 177 -60.28 13.51 43.88
N PRO A 178 -61.14 14.33 43.25
CA PRO A 178 -61.63 15.55 43.88
C PRO A 178 -62.15 15.18 45.28
N PRO A 179 -61.85 15.99 46.32
CA PRO A 179 -62.31 15.67 47.66
C PRO A 179 -63.81 15.41 47.58
N GLU A 180 -64.23 14.24 48.06
CA GLU A 180 -65.64 13.89 48.18
C GLU A 180 -66.32 15.08 48.89
N PRO A 181 -67.37 15.68 48.30
CA PRO A 181 -67.97 16.89 48.85
C PRO A 181 -68.32 16.62 50.30
N GLN A 182 -67.71 17.38 51.21
CA GLN A 182 -67.96 17.19 52.63
C GLN A 182 -69.47 17.29 52.85
N PRO A 183 -70.09 16.34 53.59
CA PRO A 183 -71.51 16.41 53.84
C PRO A 183 -71.82 17.75 54.49
N GLU A 184 -72.70 18.53 53.87
CA GLU A 184 -73.10 19.81 54.43
C GLU A 184 -73.51 19.63 55.91
N PRO A 185 -73.15 20.57 56.80
CA PRO A 185 -73.40 20.45 58.23
C PRO A 185 -74.89 20.17 58.56
N ASP A 186 -75.80 20.63 57.70
CA ASP A 186 -77.24 20.40 57.84
C ASP A 186 -77.66 18.94 57.59
N ALA A 187 -76.92 18.21 56.74
CA ALA A 187 -77.18 16.80 56.47
C ALA A 187 -76.86 15.90 57.68
N LEU A 188 -75.92 16.31 58.53
CA LEU A 188 -75.59 15.63 59.79
C LEU A 188 -76.65 15.88 60.86
N LEU A 189 -77.19 17.11 60.93
CA LEU A 189 -78.27 17.46 61.86
C LEU A 189 -79.59 16.74 61.53
N LEU A 190 -79.91 16.55 60.24
CA LEU A 190 -81.10 15.82 59.83
C LEU A 190 -81.01 14.32 60.18
N ARG A 191 -79.83 13.69 60.05
CA ARG A 191 -79.68 12.26 60.42
C ARG A 191 -79.80 12.00 61.92
N GLN A 192 -79.28 12.89 62.77
CA GLN A 192 -79.35 12.70 64.23
C GLN A 192 -80.78 12.84 64.78
N ARG A 193 -81.64 13.62 64.12
CA ARG A 193 -83.05 13.78 64.52
C ARG A 193 -83.93 12.56 64.25
N TRP A 194 -83.53 11.66 63.34
CA TRP A 194 -84.29 10.45 63.01
C TRP A 194 -84.05 9.25 63.94
N TRP A 195 -83.01 9.30 64.79
CA TRP A 195 -82.70 8.24 65.76
C TRP A 195 -83.26 8.49 67.17
N ALA A 196 -83.93 9.62 67.38
CA ALA A 196 -84.42 10.07 68.69
C ALA A 196 -85.94 10.00 68.85
N ARG A 197 -86.64 9.18 68.06
CA ARG A 197 -88.09 8.97 68.15
C ARG A 197 -88.41 7.50 67.98
#